data_AF-A0A7W1JGE1-F1
#
_entry.id   AF-A0A7W1JGE1-F1
#
_cell.length_a   1.000
_cell.length_b   1.000
_cell.length_c   1.000
_cell.angle_alpha   90.00
_cell.angle_beta   90.00
_cell.angle_gamma   90.00
#
_symmetry.space_group_name_H-M   'P 1'
#
loop_
_entity.id
_entity.type
_entity.pdbx_description
1 polymer ?
#
loop_
_entity_poly.entity_id
_entity_poly.type
_entity_poly.pdbx_seq_one_letter_code
_entity_poly.pdbx_strand_id
1 'polypeptide(L)'
;MSHIATQYDLCQQTDTSAYIDGELDAASSVLFEDHVKSCASCAATLTAQKRLLCLLDDAMSEPRRGGTASAMGLALPKNFAKVVTARAQSDMSGVREPREHKRALLLSVALAASAFALLGASSFGAAFAPAASLAGATGCVVSVVGRFATDAVSTLALILRAAGGHFLIDPLPIRSFTWLLLVAGVALLLRMITSYHRTRASE
;
A
#
# COMPACT_ATOMS: atom_id res chain seq x y z
N MET A 1 5.07 -8.19 -54.68
CA MET A 1 3.85 -8.34 -53.84
C MET A 1 4.14 -8.79 -52.40
N SER A 2 5.41 -8.85 -51.96
CA SER A 2 5.78 -9.33 -50.60
C SER A 2 6.03 -8.22 -49.56
N HIS A 3 6.04 -6.95 -49.96
CA HIS A 3 6.24 -5.82 -49.02
C HIS A 3 4.96 -5.35 -48.32
N ILE A 4 3.77 -5.66 -48.87
CA ILE A 4 2.49 -5.20 -48.32
C ILE A 4 2.09 -6.05 -47.11
N ALA A 5 2.39 -7.36 -47.13
CA ALA A 5 2.02 -8.28 -46.06
C ALA A 5 2.79 -8.01 -44.75
N THR A 6 4.11 -7.78 -44.84
CA THR A 6 4.94 -7.45 -43.68
C THR A 6 4.61 -6.09 -43.06
N GLN A 7 4.18 -5.13 -43.88
CA GLN A 7 3.76 -3.82 -43.38
C GLN A 7 2.43 -3.90 -42.61
N TYR A 8 1.53 -4.81 -43.00
CA TYR A 8 0.24 -5.02 -42.33
C TYR A 8 0.40 -5.62 -40.92
N ASP A 9 1.29 -6.61 -40.76
CA ASP A 9 1.57 -7.24 -39.46
C ASP A 9 2.23 -6.25 -38.47
N LEU A 10 3.13 -5.38 -38.94
CA LEU A 10 3.75 -4.32 -38.12
C LEU A 10 2.75 -3.25 -37.67
N CYS A 11 1.75 -2.94 -38.50
CA CYS A 11 0.69 -1.99 -38.15
C CYS A 11 -0.33 -2.58 -37.17
N GLN A 12 -0.59 -3.90 -37.22
CA GLN A 12 -1.49 -4.56 -36.25
C GLN A 12 -0.93 -4.58 -34.82
N GLN A 13 0.40 -4.58 -34.69
CA GLN A 13 1.06 -4.57 -33.39
C GLN A 13 1.07 -3.19 -32.72
N THR A 14 0.78 -2.13 -33.48
CA THR A 14 0.77 -0.74 -32.99
C THR A 14 -0.66 -0.28 -32.73
N ASP A 15 -1.07 -0.37 -31.46
CA ASP A 15 -2.43 -0.05 -31.07
C ASP A 15 -2.63 1.45 -30.89
N THR A 16 -3.09 2.10 -31.97
CA THR A 16 -3.38 3.55 -32.00
C THR A 16 -4.34 4.00 -30.89
N SER A 17 -5.27 3.12 -30.48
CA SER A 17 -6.24 3.41 -29.43
C SER A 17 -5.57 3.48 -28.05
N ALA A 18 -4.77 2.45 -27.70
CA ALA A 18 -4.00 2.43 -26.47
C ALA A 18 -3.00 3.60 -26.35
N TYR A 19 -2.44 4.09 -27.47
CA TYR A 19 -1.61 5.29 -27.46
C TYR A 19 -2.40 6.56 -27.11
N ILE A 20 -3.61 6.72 -27.67
CA ILE A 20 -4.47 7.89 -27.41
C ILE A 20 -4.98 7.87 -25.96
N ASP A 21 -5.37 6.70 -25.46
CA ASP A 21 -5.88 6.54 -24.10
C ASP A 21 -4.76 6.57 -23.04
N GLY A 22 -3.49 6.58 -23.46
CA GLY A 22 -2.33 6.63 -22.57
C GLY A 22 -2.06 5.30 -21.84
N GLU A 23 -2.56 4.19 -22.38
CA GLU A 23 -2.40 2.84 -21.80
C GLU A 23 -1.08 2.17 -22.19
N LEU A 24 -0.36 2.71 -23.18
CA LEU A 24 0.98 2.26 -23.55
C LEU A 24 2.02 2.64 -22.49
N ASP A 25 2.89 1.69 -22.15
CA ASP A 25 4.05 1.96 -21.32
C ASP A 25 5.07 2.85 -22.05
N ALA A 26 6.02 3.42 -21.31
CA ALA A 26 6.96 4.39 -21.87
C ALA A 26 7.85 3.83 -23.00
N ALA A 27 8.13 2.51 -23.01
CA ALA A 27 8.93 1.91 -24.08
C ALA A 27 8.09 1.71 -25.36
N SER A 28 6.85 1.24 -25.22
CA SER A 28 5.96 1.04 -26.37
C SER A 28 5.46 2.35 -26.99
N SER A 29 5.30 3.42 -26.21
CA SER A 29 4.95 4.75 -26.74
C SER A 29 6.03 5.31 -27.67
N VAL A 30 7.30 5.17 -27.31
CA VAL A 30 8.44 5.60 -28.16
C VAL A 30 8.49 4.79 -29.46
N LEU A 31 8.32 3.47 -29.38
CA LEU A 31 8.28 2.61 -30.57
C LEU A 31 7.10 2.95 -31.49
N PHE A 32 5.94 3.26 -30.91
CA PHE A 32 4.77 3.70 -31.66
C PHE A 32 5.02 5.05 -32.35
N GLU A 33 5.61 6.02 -31.67
CA GLU A 33 5.94 7.33 -32.24
C GLU A 33 6.93 7.23 -33.41
N ASP A 34 7.95 6.39 -33.28
CA ASP A 34 8.89 6.14 -34.37
C ASP A 34 8.24 5.39 -35.54
N HIS A 35 7.33 4.46 -35.27
CA HIS A 35 6.54 3.80 -36.30
C HIS A 35 5.66 4.80 -37.07
N VAL A 36 4.92 5.66 -36.36
CA VAL A 36 4.01 6.66 -36.97
C VAL A 36 4.76 7.65 -37.88
N LYS A 37 6.01 8.00 -37.56
CA LYS A 37 6.84 8.85 -38.44
C LYS A 37 7.14 8.21 -39.79
N SER A 38 7.22 6.88 -39.85
CA SER A 38 7.56 6.12 -41.06
C SER A 38 6.35 5.50 -41.77
N CYS A 39 5.21 5.39 -41.08
CA CYS A 39 4.02 4.72 -41.56
C CYS A 39 2.84 5.69 -41.78
N ALA A 40 2.60 6.05 -43.05
CA ALA A 40 1.55 6.99 -43.43
C ALA A 40 0.13 6.53 -43.07
N SER A 41 -0.15 5.22 -43.09
CA SER A 41 -1.46 4.69 -42.70
C SER A 41 -1.73 4.87 -41.21
N CYS A 42 -0.76 4.55 -40.35
CA CYS A 42 -0.89 4.74 -38.90
C CYS A 42 -0.97 6.22 -38.53
N ALA A 43 -0.22 7.09 -39.21
CA ALA A 43 -0.35 8.55 -39.05
C ALA A 43 -1.75 9.07 -39.42
N ALA A 44 -2.33 8.56 -40.51
CA ALA A 44 -3.69 8.92 -40.92
C ALA A 44 -4.74 8.46 -39.90
N THR A 45 -4.64 7.23 -39.39
CA THR A 45 -5.53 6.69 -38.36
C THR A 45 -5.44 7.50 -37.06
N LEU A 46 -4.23 7.78 -36.59
CA LEU A 46 -3.99 8.59 -35.39
C LEU A 46 -4.60 10.00 -35.54
N THR A 47 -4.43 10.62 -36.70
CA THR A 47 -4.99 11.95 -36.98
C THR A 47 -6.52 11.92 -37.03
N ALA A 48 -7.11 10.88 -37.62
CA ALA A 48 -8.56 10.72 -37.69
C ALA A 48 -9.19 10.54 -36.29
N GLN A 49 -8.58 9.71 -35.43
CA GLN A 49 -9.03 9.52 -34.05
C GLN A 49 -8.86 10.80 -33.21
N LYS A 50 -7.73 11.50 -33.32
CA LYS A 50 -7.54 12.81 -32.65
C LYS A 50 -8.57 13.83 -33.09
N ARG A 51 -8.88 13.89 -34.39
CA ARG A 51 -9.92 14.78 -34.92
C ARG A 51 -11.29 14.43 -34.36
N LEU A 52 -11.61 13.14 -34.24
CA LEU A 52 -12.86 12.69 -33.61
C LEU A 52 -12.94 13.15 -32.15
N LEU A 53 -11.86 13.01 -31.38
CA LEU A 53 -11.82 13.49 -30.00
C LEU A 53 -12.00 15.00 -29.89
N CYS A 54 -11.37 15.78 -30.77
CA CYS A 54 -11.60 17.22 -30.82
C CYS A 54 -13.07 17.55 -31.16
N LEU A 55 -13.69 16.85 -32.10
CA LEU A 55 -15.10 17.05 -32.43
C LEU A 55 -16.03 16.66 -31.28
N LEU A 56 -15.70 15.61 -30.53
CA LEU A 56 -16.43 15.21 -29.34
C LEU A 56 -16.29 16.26 -28.24
N ASP A 57 -15.07 16.78 -28.02
CA ASP A 57 -14.81 17.86 -27.07
C ASP A 57 -15.58 19.13 -27.43
N ASP A 58 -15.58 19.52 -28.71
CA ASP A 58 -16.37 20.65 -29.23
C ASP A 58 -17.88 20.41 -29.05
N ALA A 59 -18.38 19.22 -29.40
CA ALA A 59 -19.80 18.87 -29.28
C ALA A 59 -20.27 18.78 -27.82
N MET A 60 -19.41 18.36 -26.90
CA MET A 60 -19.66 18.39 -25.45
C MET A 60 -19.55 19.79 -24.86
N SER A 61 -18.69 20.62 -25.45
CA SER A 61 -18.49 22.03 -25.07
C SER A 61 -19.56 22.95 -25.66
N GLU A 62 -20.32 22.50 -26.67
CA GLU A 62 -21.41 23.30 -27.22
C GLU A 62 -22.45 23.61 -26.14
N PRO A 63 -22.80 24.90 -25.96
CA PRO A 63 -23.82 25.30 -25.02
C PRO A 63 -25.20 24.85 -25.53
N ARG A 64 -25.61 23.64 -25.11
CA ARG A 64 -26.92 23.06 -25.39
C ARG A 64 -28.01 24.12 -25.19
N ARG A 65 -28.69 24.47 -26.30
CA ARG A 65 -29.78 25.46 -26.38
C ARG A 65 -30.65 25.43 -25.12
N GLY A 66 -30.63 26.53 -24.35
CA GLY A 66 -31.59 26.80 -23.28
C GLY A 66 -31.23 26.27 -21.89
N GLY A 67 -30.07 25.63 -21.70
CA GLY A 67 -29.64 25.17 -20.38
C GLY A 67 -28.15 25.42 -20.20
N THR A 68 -27.80 26.60 -19.69
CA THR A 68 -26.59 26.93 -18.92
C THR A 68 -25.43 25.91 -18.91
N ALA A 69 -24.86 25.49 -20.04
CA ALA A 69 -23.60 24.74 -20.02
C ALA A 69 -22.42 25.72 -19.88
N SER A 70 -22.52 26.90 -20.51
CA SER A 70 -21.61 28.04 -20.23
C SER A 70 -21.99 28.85 -18.98
N ALA A 71 -23.19 28.62 -18.42
CA ALA A 71 -23.57 29.05 -17.06
C ALA A 71 -23.45 27.91 -16.02
N MET A 72 -22.92 26.77 -16.44
CA MET A 72 -22.08 25.89 -15.65
C MET A 72 -20.62 26.09 -16.06
N GLY A 73 -20.28 27.30 -16.51
CA GLY A 73 -19.10 27.95 -15.98
C GLY A 73 -19.27 27.93 -14.46
N LEU A 74 -18.83 26.83 -13.83
CA LEU A 74 -18.30 26.87 -12.49
C LEU A 74 -17.33 28.04 -12.58
N ALA A 75 -17.79 29.21 -12.13
CA ALA A 75 -17.01 30.43 -12.14
C ALA A 75 -15.86 30.09 -11.22
N LEU A 76 -14.80 29.55 -11.82
CA LEU A 76 -13.81 28.79 -11.11
C LEU A 76 -13.21 29.83 -10.19
N PRO A 77 -13.43 29.72 -8.87
CA PRO A 77 -13.03 30.78 -7.96
C PRO A 77 -11.58 31.14 -8.30
N LYS A 78 -11.22 32.43 -8.32
CA LYS A 78 -9.84 32.83 -8.69
C LYS A 78 -8.77 32.08 -7.87
N ASN A 79 -9.18 31.53 -6.72
CA ASN A 79 -8.38 30.74 -5.81
C ASN A 79 -8.57 29.21 -5.95
N PHE A 80 -9.35 28.67 -6.89
CA PHE A 80 -9.62 27.24 -6.99
C PHE A 80 -8.35 26.44 -7.24
N ALA A 81 -7.52 26.86 -8.20
CA ALA A 81 -6.23 26.24 -8.44
C ALA A 81 -5.37 26.26 -7.16
N LYS A 82 -5.36 27.39 -6.43
CA LYS A 82 -4.61 27.54 -5.17
C LYS A 82 -5.18 26.70 -4.03
N VAL A 83 -6.50 26.57 -3.93
CA VAL A 83 -7.20 25.79 -2.90
C VAL A 83 -7.08 24.30 -3.18
N VAL A 84 -7.18 23.89 -4.45
CA VAL A 84 -7.01 22.49 -4.87
C VAL A 84 -5.55 22.07 -4.74
N THR A 85 -4.57 22.90 -5.11
CA THR A 85 -3.16 22.56 -4.86
C THR A 85 -2.83 22.54 -3.38
N ALA A 86 -3.32 23.51 -2.60
CA ALA A 86 -3.12 23.52 -1.16
C ALA A 86 -3.79 22.32 -0.47
N ARG A 87 -5.03 21.96 -0.84
CA ARG A 87 -5.69 20.75 -0.33
C ARG A 87 -5.05 19.47 -0.85
N ALA A 88 -4.66 19.36 -2.11
CA ALA A 88 -3.99 18.16 -2.61
C ALA A 88 -2.64 17.94 -1.90
N GLN A 89 -1.94 19.01 -1.51
CA GLN A 89 -0.67 18.92 -0.78
C GLN A 89 -0.85 18.71 0.74
N SER A 90 -1.89 19.30 1.36
CA SER A 90 -2.09 19.24 2.81
C SER A 90 -3.09 18.17 3.26
N ASP A 91 -4.02 17.80 2.39
CA ASP A 91 -5.11 16.88 2.64
C ASP A 91 -4.81 15.50 2.05
N MET A 92 -3.72 14.90 2.54
CA MET A 92 -3.49 13.46 2.44
C MET A 92 -4.31 12.68 3.49
N SER A 93 -5.25 13.34 4.18
CA SER A 93 -6.01 12.74 5.28
C SER A 93 -7.00 11.68 4.80
N GLY A 94 -7.44 11.76 3.55
CA GLY A 94 -8.27 10.74 2.90
C GLY A 94 -7.50 9.49 2.44
N VAL A 95 -6.18 9.56 2.32
CA VAL A 95 -5.33 8.42 1.92
C VAL A 95 -4.81 7.65 3.13
N ARG A 96 -4.90 8.20 4.34
CA ARG A 96 -4.41 7.55 5.56
C ARG A 96 -5.51 7.45 6.58
N GLU A 97 -6.22 6.33 6.54
CA GLU A 97 -7.06 5.96 7.67
C GLU A 97 -6.20 5.89 8.95
N PRO A 98 -6.71 6.35 10.11
CA PRO A 98 -6.00 6.23 11.38
C PRO A 98 -5.66 4.76 11.74
N ARG A 99 -6.34 3.80 11.10
CA ARG A 99 -6.04 2.37 11.18
C ARG A 99 -4.77 1.97 10.45
N GLU A 100 -4.45 2.62 9.32
CA GLU A 100 -3.22 2.38 8.58
C GLU A 100 -2.00 2.93 9.31
N HIS A 101 -2.14 4.08 9.99
CA HIS A 101 -1.06 4.64 10.79
C HIS A 101 -0.64 3.69 11.92
N LYS A 102 -1.60 3.01 12.57
CA LYS A 102 -1.32 1.98 13.58
C LYS A 102 -0.61 0.77 12.98
N ARG A 103 -0.98 0.34 11.77
CA ARG A 103 -0.34 -0.79 11.08
C ARG A 103 1.08 -0.44 10.64
N ALA A 104 1.30 0.74 10.07
CA ALA A 104 2.61 1.24 9.67
C ALA A 104 3.55 1.36 10.88
N LEU A 105 3.06 1.90 12.00
CA LEU A 105 3.82 2.00 13.24
C LEU A 105 4.18 0.62 13.79
N LEU A 106 3.22 -0.32 13.80
CA LEU A 106 3.47 -1.69 14.26
C LEU A 106 4.53 -2.40 13.40
N LEU A 107 4.46 -2.26 12.07
CA LEU A 107 5.47 -2.80 11.15
C LEU A 107 6.84 -2.16 11.37
N SER A 108 6.91 -0.82 11.56
CA SER A 108 8.18 -0.14 11.82
C SER A 108 8.82 -0.56 13.15
N VAL A 109 8.02 -0.80 14.20
CA VAL A 109 8.51 -1.27 15.50
C VAL A 109 9.00 -2.71 15.39
N ALA A 110 8.27 -3.57 14.68
CA ALA A 110 8.70 -4.94 14.43
C ALA A 110 10.01 -5.01 13.63
N LEU A 111 10.14 -4.20 12.58
CA LEU A 111 11.36 -4.08 11.79
C LEU A 111 12.53 -3.57 12.65
N ALA A 112 12.32 -2.50 13.42
CA ALA A 112 13.34 -1.97 14.32
C ALA A 112 13.79 -3.01 15.35
N ALA A 113 12.85 -3.70 16.00
CA ALA A 113 13.17 -4.77 16.96
C ALA A 113 13.96 -5.91 16.30
N SER A 114 13.59 -6.32 15.09
CA SER A 114 14.32 -7.35 14.33
C SER A 114 15.73 -6.90 13.96
N ALA A 115 15.90 -5.64 13.54
CA ALA A 115 17.21 -5.06 13.26
C ALA A 115 18.07 -5.01 14.53
N PHE A 116 17.52 -4.56 15.66
CA PHE A 116 18.22 -4.56 16.95
C PHE A 116 18.60 -5.96 17.42
N ALA A 117 17.74 -6.96 17.22
CA ALA A 117 18.07 -8.35 17.56
C ALA A 117 19.21 -8.91 16.69
N LEU A 118 19.21 -8.58 15.40
CA LEU A 118 20.23 -9.01 14.44
C LEU A 118 21.58 -8.29 14.66
N LEU A 119 21.57 -6.97 14.90
CA LEU A 119 22.79 -6.19 15.18
C LEU A 119 23.31 -6.42 16.61
N GLY A 120 22.42 -6.73 17.55
CA GLY A 120 22.72 -6.88 18.97
C GLY A 120 23.36 -8.21 19.35
N ALA A 121 23.24 -9.23 18.50
CA ALA A 121 23.86 -10.52 18.78
C ALA A 121 25.39 -10.53 18.59
N SER A 122 25.99 -9.53 17.93
CA SER A 122 27.38 -9.62 17.47
C SER A 122 28.32 -8.46 17.83
N SER A 123 27.84 -7.34 18.42
CA SER A 123 28.69 -6.13 18.54
C SER A 123 28.65 -5.34 19.85
N PHE A 124 27.86 -5.73 20.85
CA PHE A 124 27.78 -4.96 22.11
C PHE A 124 29.03 -5.01 23.00
N GLY A 125 30.01 -5.87 22.70
CA GLY A 125 31.19 -6.06 23.55
C GLY A 125 32.21 -4.93 23.55
N ALA A 126 32.31 -4.12 22.48
CA ALA A 126 33.49 -3.26 22.28
C ALA A 126 33.21 -1.76 22.07
N ALA A 127 32.00 -1.36 21.64
CA ALA A 127 31.76 0.03 21.20
C ALA A 127 31.09 0.94 22.25
N PHE A 128 30.54 0.40 23.35
CA PHE A 128 29.78 1.18 24.34
C PHE A 128 30.51 1.42 25.67
N ALA A 129 31.82 1.16 25.74
CA ALA A 129 32.62 1.42 26.94
C ALA A 129 32.50 2.86 27.52
N PRO A 130 32.41 3.94 26.71
CA PRO A 130 32.28 5.29 27.27
C PRO A 130 30.83 5.73 27.51
N ALA A 131 29.81 5.03 27.01
CA ALA A 131 28.39 5.33 27.27
C ALA A 131 27.84 4.62 28.53
N ALA A 132 28.56 3.61 29.03
CA ALA A 132 28.19 2.84 30.22
C ALA A 132 28.16 3.68 31.51
N SER A 133 28.86 4.81 31.55
CA SER A 133 28.89 5.69 32.74
C SER A 133 27.61 6.52 32.91
N LEU A 134 26.89 6.84 31.84
CA LEU A 134 25.57 7.49 31.89
C LEU A 134 24.42 6.47 31.94
N ALA A 135 24.64 5.25 31.44
CA ALA A 135 23.67 4.15 31.53
C ALA A 135 23.57 3.51 32.94
N GLY A 136 24.50 3.82 33.85
CA GLY A 136 24.44 3.30 35.23
C GLY A 136 23.19 3.78 36.00
N ALA A 137 22.72 5.00 35.76
CA ALA A 137 21.58 5.56 36.49
C ALA A 137 20.23 5.04 35.98
N THR A 138 20.06 4.88 34.67
CA THR A 138 18.82 4.36 34.05
C THR A 138 18.81 2.83 33.99
N GLY A 139 19.98 2.20 33.90
CA GLY A 139 20.17 0.75 33.94
C GLY A 139 19.84 0.13 35.31
N CYS A 140 19.97 0.87 36.42
CA CYS A 140 19.49 0.40 37.72
C CYS A 140 17.96 0.26 37.74
N VAL A 141 17.21 1.20 37.14
CA VAL A 141 15.75 1.12 37.10
C VAL A 141 15.29 0.01 36.14
N VAL A 142 15.90 -0.09 34.96
CA VAL A 142 15.55 -1.13 33.97
C VAL A 142 15.98 -2.52 34.42
N SER A 143 17.12 -2.68 35.09
CA SER A 143 17.54 -3.98 35.61
C SER A 143 16.73 -4.41 36.82
N VAL A 144 16.26 -3.50 37.68
CA VAL A 144 15.35 -3.84 38.77
C VAL A 144 14.00 -4.28 38.21
N VAL A 145 13.41 -3.52 37.28
CA VAL A 145 12.14 -3.90 36.61
C VAL A 145 12.30 -5.19 35.79
N GLY A 146 13.42 -5.34 35.09
CA GLY A 146 13.75 -6.53 34.32
C GLY A 146 13.91 -7.77 35.22
N ARG A 147 14.54 -7.62 36.39
CA ARG A 147 14.74 -8.71 37.34
C ARG A 147 13.43 -9.10 38.03
N PHE A 148 12.55 -8.14 38.32
CA PHE A 148 11.17 -8.42 38.74
C PHE A 148 10.36 -9.13 37.65
N ALA A 149 10.53 -8.76 36.37
CA ALA A 149 9.86 -9.43 35.27
C ALA A 149 10.38 -10.85 35.06
N THR A 150 11.70 -11.08 35.15
CA THR A 150 12.27 -12.43 35.03
C THR A 150 11.97 -13.30 36.24
N ASP A 151 11.90 -12.73 37.45
CA ASP A 151 11.49 -13.45 38.65
C ASP A 151 9.97 -13.72 38.66
N ALA A 152 9.15 -12.82 38.12
CA ALA A 152 7.73 -13.07 37.89
C ALA A 152 7.51 -14.16 36.82
N VAL A 153 8.32 -14.19 35.76
CA VAL A 153 8.23 -15.22 34.71
C VAL A 153 8.76 -16.56 35.20
N SER A 154 9.82 -16.59 36.01
CA SER A 154 10.36 -17.84 36.56
C SER A 154 9.46 -18.42 37.64
N THR A 155 8.85 -17.59 38.50
CA THR A 155 7.81 -18.03 39.44
C THR A 155 6.53 -18.45 38.71
N LEU A 156 6.09 -17.72 37.69
CA LEU A 156 4.95 -18.12 36.85
C LEU A 156 5.25 -19.41 36.09
N ALA A 157 6.47 -19.63 35.60
CA ALA A 157 6.89 -20.85 34.92
C ALA A 157 7.02 -22.03 35.88
N LEU A 158 7.47 -21.81 37.13
CA LEU A 158 7.48 -22.83 38.18
C LEU A 158 6.07 -23.15 38.66
N ILE A 159 5.17 -22.17 38.76
CA ILE A 159 3.74 -22.39 39.04
C ILE A 159 3.08 -23.10 37.85
N LEU A 160 3.39 -22.76 36.60
CA LEU A 160 2.91 -23.49 35.42
C LEU A 160 3.47 -24.91 35.35
N ARG A 161 4.71 -25.14 35.81
CA ARG A 161 5.35 -26.46 35.82
C ARG A 161 4.86 -27.32 36.99
N ALA A 162 4.61 -26.72 38.15
CA ALA A 162 4.01 -27.38 39.31
C ALA A 162 2.51 -27.67 39.08
N ALA A 163 1.78 -26.72 38.47
CA ALA A 163 0.41 -26.95 38.01
C ALA A 163 0.38 -27.97 36.85
N GLY A 164 1.32 -27.88 35.91
CA GLY A 164 1.47 -28.80 34.78
C GLY A 164 1.82 -30.23 35.19
N GLY A 165 2.55 -30.41 36.30
CA GLY A 165 2.82 -31.72 36.90
C GLY A 165 1.55 -32.38 37.46
N HIS A 166 0.59 -31.59 37.96
CA HIS A 166 -0.73 -32.08 38.40
C HIS A 166 -1.71 -32.34 37.25
N PHE A 167 -1.44 -31.81 36.04
CA PHE A 167 -2.26 -32.03 34.85
C PHE A 167 -1.88 -33.29 34.05
N LEU A 168 -0.87 -34.06 34.48
CA LEU A 168 -0.46 -35.30 33.82
C LEU A 168 -1.38 -36.51 34.13
N ILE A 169 -2.51 -36.31 34.82
CA ILE A 169 -3.47 -37.39 35.13
C ILE A 169 -4.77 -37.29 34.31
N ASP A 170 -4.95 -36.32 33.39
CA ASP A 170 -5.98 -36.47 32.35
C ASP A 170 -5.74 -35.59 31.10
N PRO A 171 -5.68 -36.14 29.87
CA PRO A 171 -5.27 -35.44 28.65
C PRO A 171 -6.38 -34.59 27.97
N LEU A 172 -7.53 -34.38 28.59
CA LEU A 172 -8.68 -33.70 28.00
C LEU A 172 -8.58 -32.14 27.94
N PRO A 173 -8.08 -31.42 28.96
CA PRO A 173 -8.19 -29.95 28.99
C PRO A 173 -7.15 -29.25 28.11
N ILE A 174 -5.94 -29.78 27.97
CA ILE A 174 -4.86 -29.16 27.16
C ILE A 174 -5.21 -29.20 25.66
N ARG A 175 -5.81 -30.30 25.21
CA ARG A 175 -6.32 -30.42 23.84
C ARG A 175 -7.44 -29.40 23.59
N SER A 176 -8.36 -29.24 24.55
CA SER A 176 -9.44 -28.25 24.41
C SER A 176 -8.93 -26.81 24.35
N PHE A 177 -7.90 -26.47 25.13
CA PHE A 177 -7.32 -25.13 25.13
C PHE A 177 -6.59 -24.79 23.82
N THR A 178 -5.83 -25.74 23.27
CA THR A 178 -5.17 -25.57 21.97
C THR A 178 -6.18 -25.45 20.83
N TRP A 179 -7.26 -26.23 20.84
CA TRP A 179 -8.36 -26.05 19.89
C TRP A 179 -9.05 -24.69 20.05
N LEU A 180 -9.29 -24.24 21.28
CA LEU A 180 -9.94 -22.95 21.54
C LEU A 180 -9.08 -21.77 21.08
N LEU A 181 -7.77 -21.86 21.27
CA LEU A 181 -6.81 -20.86 20.80
C LEU A 181 -6.71 -20.84 19.26
N LEU A 182 -6.76 -22.01 18.63
CA LEU A 182 -6.79 -22.14 17.17
C LEU A 182 -8.11 -21.60 16.57
N VAL A 183 -9.25 -21.94 17.18
CA VAL A 183 -10.57 -21.43 16.78
C VAL A 183 -10.63 -19.91 16.94
N ALA A 184 -10.10 -19.36 18.04
CA ALA A 184 -10.01 -17.92 18.25
C ALA A 184 -9.15 -17.23 17.18
N GLY A 185 -8.00 -17.81 16.82
CA GLY A 185 -7.14 -17.31 15.74
C GLY A 185 -7.81 -17.32 14.37
N VAL A 186 -8.47 -18.43 14.01
CA VAL A 186 -9.20 -18.56 12.74
C VAL A 186 -10.39 -17.60 12.68
N ALA A 187 -11.12 -17.42 13.78
CA ALA A 187 -12.22 -16.46 13.86
C ALA A 187 -11.75 -15.01 13.68
N LEU A 188 -10.59 -14.64 14.24
CA LEU A 188 -9.98 -13.33 14.05
C LEU A 188 -9.58 -13.09 12.59
N LEU A 189 -8.98 -14.09 11.92
CA LEU A 189 -8.61 -14.00 10.51
C LEU A 189 -9.84 -13.86 9.61
N LEU A 190 -10.88 -14.68 9.82
CA LEU A 190 -12.14 -14.58 9.08
C LEU A 190 -12.81 -13.23 9.28
N ARG A 191 -12.75 -12.67 10.50
CA ARG A 191 -13.29 -11.34 10.79
C ARG A 191 -12.51 -10.24 10.07
N MET A 192 -11.19 -10.38 9.93
CA MET A 192 -10.39 -9.47 9.12
C MET A 192 -10.76 -9.55 7.64
N ILE A 193 -10.85 -10.76 7.07
CA ILE A 193 -11.19 -10.98 5.66
C ILE A 193 -12.59 -10.45 5.33
N THR A 194 -13.59 -10.75 6.17
CA THR A 194 -14.96 -10.25 5.98
C THR A 194 -15.07 -8.74 6.13
N SER A 195 -14.31 -8.15 7.06
CA SER A 195 -14.23 -6.69 7.18
C SER A 195 -13.60 -6.04 5.95
N TYR A 196 -12.59 -6.68 5.38
CA TYR A 196 -11.89 -6.21 4.18
C TYR A 196 -12.78 -6.29 2.92
N HIS A 197 -13.58 -7.36 2.80
CA HIS A 197 -14.53 -7.48 1.70
C HIS A 197 -15.71 -6.51 1.81
N ARG A 198 -16.21 -6.22 3.02
CA ARG A 198 -17.28 -5.23 3.20
C ARG A 198 -16.86 -3.82 2.85
N THR A 199 -15.63 -3.42 3.20
CA THR A 199 -15.12 -2.09 2.85
C THR A 199 -14.93 -1.92 1.35
N ARG A 200 -14.62 -3.00 0.62
CA ARG A 200 -14.47 -3.01 -0.84
C ARG A 200 -15.78 -3.03 -1.64
N ALA A 201 -16.91 -3.37 -1.01
CA ALA A 201 -18.22 -3.45 -1.68
C ALA A 201 -19.05 -2.16 -1.50
N SER A 202 -18.57 -1.22 -0.69
CA SER A 202 -19.20 0.09 -0.43
C SER A 202 -18.51 1.24 -1.16
N GLU A 203 -17.49 0.96 -1.96
CA GLU A 203 -16.87 1.84 -2.96
C GLU A 203 -17.38 1.46 -4.35
#